data_AF-A0A2A8V7S0-F1
#
_entry.id   AF-A0A2A8V7S0-F1
#
_cell.length_a   1.000
_cell.length_b   1.000
_cell.length_c   1.000
_cell.angle_alpha   90.00
_cell.angle_beta   90.00
_cell.angle_gamma   90.00
#
_symmetry.space_group_name_H-M   'P 1'
#
loop_
_entity.id
_entity.type
_entity.pdbx_description
1 polymer ?
#
loop_
_entity_poly.entity_id
_entity_poly.type
_entity_poly.pdbx_seq_one_letter_code
_entity_poly.pdbx_strand_id
1 'polypeptide(L)' 'MEVSIYLYYNDHDPPHFHVNYSGFMTRIEIMTGEYVRGDDALPASKEKMVMKWLELY' A
#
# COMPACT_ATOMS: atom_id res chain seq x y z
N MET A 1 8.44 -4.47 13.92
CA MET A 1 7.31 -3.55 13.67
C MET A 1 6.37 -4.21 12.68
N GLU A 2 5.08 -3.94 12.81
CA GLU A 2 4.01 -4.56 12.02
C GLU A 2 3.72 -3.74 10.77
N VAL A 3 3.05 -4.35 9.79
CA VAL A 3 2.52 -3.64 8.62
C VAL A 3 1.05 -3.37 8.88
N SER A 4 0.62 -2.12 8.70
CA SER A 4 -0.77 -1.71 8.87
C SER A 4 -1.31 -1.17 7.55
N ILE A 5 -2.55 -1.55 7.23
CA ILE A 5 -3.25 -1.13 6.01
C ILE A 5 -4.42 -0.24 6.39
N TYR A 6 -4.54 0.91 5.73
CA TYR A 6 -5.59 1.89 5.97
C TYR A 6 -6.33 2.21 4.67
N LEU A 7 -7.65 2.35 4.79
CA LEU A 7 -8.54 2.85 3.74
C LEU A 7 -9.22 4.10 4.29
N TYR A 8 -9.02 5.24 3.64
CA TYR A 8 -9.64 6.50 4.03
C TYR A 8 -10.85 6.77 3.15
N TYR A 9 -12.01 7.00 3.77
CA TYR A 9 -13.28 7.20 3.05
C TYR A 9 -13.29 8.43 2.13
N ASN A 10 -12.52 9.47 2.46
CA ASN A 10 -12.49 10.74 1.74
C ASN A 10 -11.21 10.92 0.90
N ASP A 11 -10.54 9.82 0.55
CA ASP A 11 -9.41 9.87 -0.38
C ASP A 11 -9.89 9.97 -1.83
N HIS A 12 -9.06 10.53 -2.71
CA HIS A 12 -9.41 10.77 -4.11
C HIS A 12 -8.68 9.80 -5.07
N ASP A 13 -9.20 9.71 -6.29
CA ASP A 13 -8.75 8.78 -7.33
C ASP A 13 -7.24 8.85 -7.63
N PRO A 14 -6.60 7.72 -8.00
CA PRO A 14 -7.20 6.37 -8.16
C PRO A 14 -7.48 5.65 -6.83
N PRO A 15 -8.36 4.64 -6.79
CA PRO A 15 -8.59 3.82 -5.60
C PRO A 15 -7.31 3.16 -5.10
N HIS A 16 -6.90 3.49 -3.88
CA HIS A 16 -5.66 3.01 -3.28
C HIS A 16 -5.85 2.69 -1.79
N PHE A 17 -4.95 1.89 -1.23
CA PHE A 17 -4.81 1.72 0.20
C PHE A 17 -3.44 2.24 0.66
N HIS A 18 -3.39 2.68 1.91
CA HIS A 18 -2.17 3.17 2.53
C HIS A 18 -1.51 2.05 3.30
N VAL A 19 -0.20 1.93 3.16
CA VAL A 19 0.64 1.01 3.94
C VAL A 19 1.53 1.81 4.87
N ASN A 20 1.44 1.53 6.16
CA ASN A 20 2.40 2.01 7.15
C ASN A 20 3.30 0.88 7.62
N TYR A 21 4.61 1.12 7.60
CA TYR A 21 5.60 0.24 8.19
C TYR A 21 6.80 1.02 8.69
N SER A 22 7.09 0.99 10.00
CA SER A 22 8.34 1.53 10.57
C SER A 22 8.66 2.97 10.15
N GLY A 23 7.63 3.83 10.03
CA GLY A 23 7.79 5.22 9.60
C GLY A 23 7.73 5.43 8.08
N PHE A 24 7.76 4.35 7.29
CA PHE A 24 7.43 4.41 5.86
C PHE A 24 5.91 4.48 5.71
N MET A 25 5.46 5.42 4.88
CA MET A 25 4.08 5.52 4.42
C MET A 25 4.10 5.54 2.89
N THR A 26 3.34 4.64 2.29
CA THR A 26 3.19 4.54 0.84
C THR A 26 1.76 4.18 0.49
N ARG A 27 1.36 4.42 -0.75
CA ARG A 27 0.04 4.10 -1.28
C ARG A 27 0.17 3.16 -2.45
N ILE A 28 -0.70 2.16 -2.49
CA ILE A 28 -0.76 1.16 -3.55
C ILE A 28 -2.15 1.18 -4.15
N GLU A 29 -2.22 1.32 -5.46
CA GLU A 29 -3.46 1.24 -6.24
C GLU A 29 -4.08 -0.15 -6.11
N ILE A 30 -5.35 -0.21 -5.72
CA ILE A 30 -6.04 -1.48 -5.46
C ILE A 30 -6.18 -2.30 -6.75
N MET A 31 -6.42 -1.64 -7.88
CA MET A 31 -6.74 -2.32 -9.13
C MET A 31 -5.51 -2.88 -9.84
N THR A 32 -4.34 -2.27 -9.65
CA THR A 32 -3.12 -2.60 -10.41
C THR A 32 -2.03 -3.18 -9.52
N GLY A 33 -2.07 -2.93 -8.21
CA GLY A 33 -0.97 -3.22 -7.30
C GLY A 33 0.24 -2.31 -7.52
N GLU A 34 0.12 -1.28 -8.35
CA GLU A 34 1.19 -0.31 -8.57
C GLU A 34 1.25 0.70 -7.43
N TYR A 35 2.46 1.21 -7.15
CA TYR A 35 2.60 2.35 -6.26
C TYR A 35 1.95 3.58 -6.88
N VAL A 36 1.22 4.33 -6.07
CA VAL A 36 0.70 5.62 -6.49
C VAL A 36 1.87 6.52 -6.90
N ARG A 37 1.70 7.24 -8.01
CA ARG A 37 2.76 8.05 -8.60
C ARG A 37 3.38 9.01 -7.56
N GLY A 38 4.69 8.84 -7.35
CA GLY A 38 5.49 9.68 -6.46
C GLY A 38 5.69 9.11 -5.06
N ASP A 39 5.07 7.97 -4.75
CA ASP A 39 5.28 7.28 -3.48
C ASP A 39 6.50 6.36 -3.54
N ASP A 40 7.16 6.20 -2.39
CA ASP A 40 8.32 5.34 -2.25
C ASP A 40 7.93 3.88 -2.11
N ALA A 41 8.78 3.00 -2.65
CA ALA A 41 8.62 1.56 -2.50
C ALA A 41 8.91 1.09 -1.06
N LEU A 42 8.19 0.04 -0.63
CA LEU A 42 8.48 -0.62 0.63
C LEU A 42 9.78 -1.43 0.55
N PRO A 43 10.41 -1.78 1.69
CA PRO A 43 11.42 -2.83 1.70
C PRO A 43 10.86 -4.12 1.08
N ALA A 44 11.63 -4.77 0.21
CA ALA A 44 11.17 -5.87 -0.65
C ALA A 44 10.41 -7.00 0.08
N SER A 45 10.80 -7.33 1.32
CA SER A 45 10.11 -8.36 2.10
C SER A 45 8.71 -7.94 2.56
N LYS A 46 8.50 -6.64 2.79
CA LYS A 46 7.21 -6.05 3.18
C LYS A 46 6.33 -5.80 1.98
N GLU A 47 6.92 -5.32 0.88
CA GLU A 47 6.24 -5.27 -0.42
C GLU A 47 5.65 -6.62 -0.80
N LYS A 48 6.45 -7.69 -0.78
CA LYS A 48 5.97 -9.06 -1.09
C LYS A 48 4.80 -9.49 -0.19
N MET A 49 4.83 -9.10 1.09
CA MET A 49 3.77 -9.43 2.03
C MET A 49 2.47 -8.66 1.72
N VAL A 50 2.59 -7.38 1.37
CA VAL A 50 1.47 -6.52 1.00
C VAL A 50 0.86 -6.95 -0.33
N MET A 51 1.67 -7.23 -1.35
CA MET A 51 1.16 -7.69 -2.65
C MET A 51 0.45 -9.04 -2.51
N LYS A 52 0.96 -9.95 -1.68
CA LYS A 52 0.26 -11.19 -1.38
C LYS A 52 -1.07 -10.96 -0.66
N TRP A 53 -1.16 -9.97 0.21
CA TRP A 53 -2.42 -9.59 0.86
C TRP A 53 -3.40 -9.03 -0.17
N LEU A 54 -2.95 -8.18 -1.09
CA LEU A 54 -3.75 -7.64 -2.18
C LEU A 54 -4.24 -8.72 -3.15
N GLU A 55 -3.43 -9.73 -3.46
CA GLU A 55 -3.87 -10.86 -4.30
C GLU A 55 -4.98 -11.71 -3.67
N LEU A 56 -5.12 -11.68 -2.33
CA LEU A 56 -6.11 -12.46 -1.61
C LEU A 56 -7.48 -11.76 -1.51
N TYR A 57 -7.54 -10.44 -1.69
CA TYR A 57 -8.72 -9.61 -1.42
C TYR A 57 -8.95 -8.56 -2.51
#